data_AF-A0A537EI19-F1
#
_entry.id   AF-A0A537EI19-F1
#
_cell.length_a   1.000
_cell.length_b   1.000
_cell.length_c   1.000
_cell.angle_alpha   90.00
_cell.angle_beta   90.00
_cell.angle_gamma   90.00
#
_symmetry.space_group_name_H-M   'P 1'
#
loop_
_entity.id
_entity.type
_entity.pdbx_description
1 polymer ?
#
loop_
_entity_poly.entity_id
_entity_poly.type
_entity_poly.pdbx_seq_one_letter_code
_entity_poly.pdbx_strand_id
1 'polypeptide(L)'
;MSPRSRTSADVANSPLGVLRFLYMGSSDVGKDLDYYTRVLGGKKVWDFTSMGTRVAAIQVSSGPLLLLAGHRRVPSVLPVFEVEDLKVSVREFKSHGWQPDGERFEIPNGPCYLFKDPSGNQVAIFQDVRPRVLESGFRETGLTIIFRCARLPTYSLLVDLSSQEILPKRLSFLRDRIVFEHLHPRRLGDEDV
;
A
#
# COMPACT_ATOMS: atom_id res chain seq x y z
N MET A 1 8.92 -42.66 -0.49
CA MET A 1 8.77 -41.71 -1.62
C MET A 1 9.01 -40.30 -1.07
N SER A 2 10.14 -39.66 -1.40
CA SER A 2 10.35 -38.25 -1.04
C SER A 2 9.41 -37.36 -1.86
N PRO A 3 8.80 -36.31 -1.29
CA PRO A 3 8.03 -35.37 -2.08
C PRO A 3 9.00 -34.67 -3.03
N ARG A 4 8.73 -34.77 -4.34
CA ARG A 4 9.47 -34.02 -5.37
C ARG A 4 9.41 -32.54 -5.00
N SER A 5 10.57 -31.91 -4.81
CA SER A 5 10.64 -30.47 -4.60
C SER A 5 10.05 -29.80 -5.84
N ARG A 6 8.98 -29.00 -5.68
CA ARG A 6 8.60 -28.03 -6.71
C ARG A 6 9.78 -27.11 -6.93
N THR A 7 10.34 -27.14 -8.14
CA THR A 7 11.52 -26.37 -8.53
C THR A 7 11.16 -24.88 -8.50
N SER A 8 12.15 -23.99 -8.32
CA SER A 8 11.96 -22.53 -8.35
C SER A 8 11.25 -22.01 -9.61
N ALA A 9 11.35 -22.73 -10.73
CA ALA A 9 10.64 -22.46 -11.98
C ALA A 9 9.11 -22.61 -11.88
N ASP A 10 8.60 -23.52 -11.04
CA ASP A 10 7.15 -23.72 -10.86
C ASP A 10 6.53 -22.58 -10.04
N VAL A 11 7.32 -21.96 -9.15
CA VAL A 11 6.90 -20.76 -8.39
C VAL A 11 6.90 -19.52 -9.28
N ALA A 12 7.78 -19.46 -10.29
CA ALA A 12 7.82 -18.35 -11.25
C ALA A 12 6.54 -18.22 -12.09
N ASN A 13 5.79 -19.31 -12.26
CA ASN A 13 4.49 -19.34 -12.94
C ASN A 13 3.30 -19.40 -11.95
N SER A 14 3.50 -18.95 -10.71
CA SER A 14 2.42 -18.90 -9.72
C SER A 14 1.31 -17.96 -10.21
N PRO A 15 0.02 -18.37 -10.14
CA PRO A 15 -1.11 -17.48 -10.43
C PRO A 15 -1.14 -16.22 -9.55
N LEU A 16 -0.50 -16.28 -8.38
CA LEU A 16 -0.38 -15.15 -7.46
C LEU A 16 0.70 -14.13 -7.90
N GLY A 17 1.49 -14.44 -8.92
CA GLY A 17 2.51 -13.56 -9.47
C GLY A 17 3.70 -13.35 -8.52
N VAL A 18 4.29 -12.16 -8.57
CA VAL A 18 5.56 -11.84 -7.89
C VAL A 18 5.30 -11.00 -6.65
N LEU A 19 5.90 -11.38 -5.52
CA LEU A 19 5.89 -10.54 -4.32
C LEU A 19 6.69 -9.26 -4.59
N ARG A 20 5.99 -8.13 -4.73
CA ARG A 20 6.60 -6.87 -5.15
C ARG A 20 6.94 -5.97 -3.96
N PHE A 21 6.06 -5.92 -2.97
CA PHE A 21 6.22 -5.09 -1.78
C PHE A 21 5.93 -5.86 -0.50
N LEU A 22 6.69 -5.54 0.54
CA LEU A 22 6.29 -5.75 1.92
C LEU A 22 5.85 -4.40 2.47
N TYR A 23 4.55 -4.16 2.55
CA TYR A 23 4.03 -2.90 3.06
C TYR A 23 3.91 -2.99 4.58
N MET A 24 4.83 -2.39 5.32
CA MET A 24 5.00 -2.56 6.76
C MET A 24 4.50 -1.33 7.52
N GLY A 25 3.81 -1.55 8.63
CA GLY A 25 3.47 -0.47 9.56
C GLY A 25 4.71 0.09 10.22
N SER A 26 4.75 1.41 10.41
CA SER A 26 5.84 2.10 11.10
C SER A 26 5.23 3.16 12.02
N SER A 27 5.66 3.20 13.28
CA SER A 27 5.26 4.25 14.22
C SER A 27 6.09 5.53 14.04
N ASP A 28 7.25 5.43 13.39
CA ASP A 28 8.14 6.54 13.08
C ASP A 28 8.96 6.21 11.83
N VAL A 29 8.42 6.58 10.66
CA VAL A 29 9.04 6.25 9.37
C VAL A 29 10.45 6.83 9.25
N GLY A 30 10.73 7.97 9.89
CA GLY A 30 12.05 8.58 9.85
C GLY A 30 13.10 7.75 10.59
N LYS A 31 12.79 7.32 11.82
CA LYS A 31 13.70 6.47 12.60
C LYS A 31 13.89 5.10 11.95
N ASP A 32 12.82 4.49 11.46
CA ASP A 32 12.91 3.17 10.82
C ASP A 32 13.71 3.26 9.50
N LEU A 33 13.49 4.31 8.70
CA LEU A 33 14.27 4.55 7.48
C LEU A 33 15.77 4.73 7.78
N ASP A 34 16.11 5.50 8.81
CA ASP A 34 17.51 5.67 9.25
C ASP A 34 18.12 4.34 9.70
N TYR A 35 17.37 3.51 10.43
CA TYR A 35 17.82 2.17 10.81
C TYR A 35 18.10 1.30 9.58
N TYR A 36 17.14 1.17 8.66
CA TYR A 36 17.29 0.32 7.47
C TYR A 36 18.40 0.80 6.53
N THR A 37 18.63 2.11 6.42
CA THR A 37 19.64 2.66 5.50
C THR A 37 21.03 2.76 6.12
N ARG A 38 21.14 3.22 7.36
CA ARG A 38 22.45 3.48 8.00
C ARG A 38 22.98 2.27 8.78
N VAL A 39 22.10 1.46 9.37
CA VAL A 39 22.53 0.28 10.14
C VAL A 39 22.58 -0.96 9.27
N LEU A 40 21.54 -1.18 8.44
CA LEU A 40 21.45 -2.38 7.60
C LEU A 40 21.99 -2.21 6.18
N GLY A 41 22.43 -1.00 5.81
CA GLY A 41 22.99 -0.71 4.48
C GLY A 41 21.99 -0.73 3.32
N GLY A 42 20.69 -0.70 3.63
CA GLY A 42 19.64 -0.62 2.62
C GLY A 42 19.67 0.68 1.83
N LYS A 43 19.15 0.65 0.60
CA LYS A 43 19.07 1.81 -0.28
C LYS A 43 17.65 2.37 -0.26
N LYS A 44 17.52 3.64 0.16
CA LYS A 44 16.27 4.39 -0.03
C LYS A 44 15.99 4.51 -1.53
N VAL A 45 14.82 4.05 -1.96
CA VAL A 45 14.36 4.20 -3.35
C VAL A 45 13.57 5.49 -3.49
N TRP A 46 12.61 5.73 -2.59
CA TRP A 46 11.83 6.95 -2.53
C TRP A 46 11.25 7.17 -1.13
N ASP A 47 10.75 8.37 -0.88
CA ASP A 47 10.23 8.80 0.43
C ASP A 47 9.25 9.96 0.23
N PHE A 48 7.98 9.73 0.57
CA PHE A 48 6.89 10.67 0.31
C PHE A 48 6.13 10.98 1.59
N THR A 49 5.72 12.23 1.71
CA THR A 49 4.77 12.67 2.73
C THR A 49 3.57 13.30 2.04
N SER A 50 2.39 12.79 2.31
CA SER A 50 1.14 13.31 1.78
C SER A 50 -0.01 12.96 2.71
N MET A 51 -1.05 13.81 2.74
CA MET A 51 -2.26 13.59 3.55
C MET A 51 -1.98 13.28 5.03
N GLY A 52 -0.94 13.90 5.61
CA GLY A 52 -0.57 13.71 7.01
C GLY A 52 0.12 12.37 7.34
N THR A 53 0.47 11.56 6.34
CA THR A 53 1.27 10.33 6.52
C THR A 53 2.54 10.37 5.68
N ARG A 54 3.57 9.69 6.17
CA ARG A 54 4.81 9.41 5.42
C ARG A 54 4.86 7.96 4.98
N VAL A 55 5.38 7.70 3.79
CA VAL A 55 5.71 6.37 3.29
C VAL A 55 7.08 6.39 2.61
N ALA A 56 7.97 5.47 2.97
CA ALA A 56 9.28 5.34 2.36
C ALA A 56 9.53 3.93 1.81
N ALA A 57 10.12 3.84 0.63
CA ALA A 57 10.54 2.57 0.02
C ALA A 57 12.04 2.35 0.17
N ILE A 58 12.40 1.13 0.51
CA ILE A 58 13.77 0.73 0.76
C ILE A 58 14.05 -0.60 0.06
N GLN A 59 15.16 -0.66 -0.68
CA GLN A 59 15.75 -1.91 -1.12
C GLN A 59 16.74 -2.36 -0.04
N VAL A 60 16.32 -3.33 0.79
CA VAL A 60 17.15 -3.83 1.90
C VAL A 60 18.08 -4.97 1.45
N SER A 61 17.60 -5.86 0.58
CA SER A 61 18.35 -7.00 0.03
C SER A 61 17.91 -7.28 -1.40
N SER A 62 18.39 -8.35 -2.04
CA SER A 62 17.70 -8.90 -3.23
C SER A 62 16.29 -9.36 -2.82
N GLY A 63 15.25 -8.86 -3.50
CA GLY A 63 13.85 -9.22 -3.21
C GLY A 63 12.88 -8.04 -3.26
N PRO A 64 11.68 -8.18 -2.63
CA PRO A 64 10.66 -7.14 -2.65
C PRO A 64 11.15 -5.85 -1.99
N LEU A 65 10.58 -4.72 -2.39
CA LEU A 65 10.82 -3.46 -1.70
C LEU A 65 10.09 -3.47 -0.36
N LEU A 66 10.77 -2.98 0.67
CA LEU A 66 10.14 -2.71 1.96
C LEU A 66 9.54 -1.31 1.93
N LEU A 67 8.24 -1.20 2.16
CA LEU A 67 7.53 0.07 2.25
C LEU A 67 7.20 0.35 3.71
N LEU A 68 7.80 1.35 4.32
CA LEU A 68 7.49 1.78 5.69
C LEU A 68 6.33 2.78 5.65
N ALA A 69 5.18 2.44 6.23
CA ALA A 69 3.99 3.29 6.21
C ALA A 69 3.61 3.79 7.60
N GLY A 70 3.58 5.12 7.75
CA GLY A 70 3.17 5.78 9.00
C GLY A 70 1.70 5.57 9.38
N HIS A 71 0.87 5.17 8.42
CA HIS A 71 -0.57 4.94 8.64
C HIS A 71 -0.95 3.48 8.85
N ARG A 72 -0.05 2.52 8.59
CA ARG A 72 -0.35 1.11 8.89
C ARG A 72 -0.05 0.84 10.36
N ARG A 73 -0.98 0.21 11.06
CA ARG A 73 -0.85 -0.18 12.47
C ARG A 73 0.43 -0.97 12.70
N VAL A 74 1.15 -0.67 13.76
CA VAL A 74 2.30 -1.47 14.22
C VAL A 74 1.88 -2.47 15.31
N PRO A 75 2.46 -3.68 15.35
CA PRO A 75 3.23 -4.30 14.27
C PRO A 75 2.30 -4.84 13.17
N SER A 76 2.64 -4.63 11.89
CA SER A 76 1.94 -5.31 10.80
C SER A 76 2.76 -5.33 9.51
N VAL A 77 2.53 -6.34 8.67
CA VAL A 77 3.06 -6.45 7.31
C VAL A 77 1.92 -6.86 6.38
N LEU A 78 1.80 -6.18 5.24
CA LEU A 78 0.89 -6.52 4.15
C LEU A 78 1.76 -6.93 2.94
N PRO A 79 1.85 -8.23 2.63
CA PRO A 79 2.44 -8.69 1.39
C PRO A 79 1.60 -8.20 0.20
N VAL A 80 2.25 -7.60 -0.78
CA VAL A 80 1.60 -7.09 -2.00
C VAL A 80 2.22 -7.76 -3.21
N PHE A 81 1.41 -8.54 -3.91
CA PHE A 81 1.80 -9.29 -5.10
C PHE A 81 1.39 -8.57 -6.39
N GLU A 82 2.28 -8.55 -7.36
CA GLU A 82 2.03 -8.08 -8.70
C GLU A 82 1.62 -9.26 -9.58
N VAL A 83 0.43 -9.17 -10.19
CA VAL A 83 -0.08 -10.13 -11.17
C VAL A 83 -0.08 -9.52 -12.56
N GLU A 84 0.09 -10.36 -13.59
CA GLU A 84 0.15 -9.92 -14.98
C GLU A 84 -1.19 -9.34 -15.47
N ASP A 85 -2.31 -9.99 -15.18
CA ASP A 85 -3.67 -9.51 -15.47
C ASP A 85 -4.59 -9.70 -14.25
N LEU A 86 -4.94 -8.58 -13.61
CA LEU A 86 -5.75 -8.61 -12.38
C LEU A 86 -7.15 -9.19 -12.61
N LYS A 87 -7.75 -8.96 -13.78
CA LYS A 87 -9.10 -9.46 -14.08
C LYS A 87 -9.09 -10.97 -14.31
N VAL A 88 -8.05 -11.50 -14.93
CA VAL A 88 -7.88 -12.94 -15.12
C VAL A 88 -7.65 -13.61 -13.77
N SER A 89 -6.65 -13.16 -12.99
CA SER A 89 -6.32 -13.75 -11.69
C SER A 89 -7.52 -13.71 -10.72
N VAL A 90 -8.26 -12.60 -10.66
CA VAL A 90 -9.43 -12.49 -9.78
C VAL A 90 -10.55 -13.46 -10.19
N ARG A 91 -10.78 -13.66 -11.50
CA ARG A 91 -11.77 -14.64 -11.96
C ARG A 91 -11.36 -16.06 -11.60
N GLU A 92 -10.11 -16.41 -11.82
CA GLU A 92 -9.54 -17.71 -11.45
C GLU A 92 -9.67 -17.96 -9.95
N PHE A 93 -9.17 -17.03 -9.11
CA PHE A 93 -9.24 -17.18 -7.66
C PHE A 93 -10.67 -17.30 -7.13
N LYS A 94 -11.61 -16.51 -7.66
CA LYS A 94 -13.03 -16.63 -7.29
C LYS A 94 -13.60 -18.00 -7.61
N SER A 95 -13.18 -18.62 -8.72
CA SER A 95 -13.58 -20.00 -9.06
C SER A 95 -13.05 -21.04 -8.06
N HIS A 96 -12.03 -20.69 -7.28
CA HIS A 96 -11.45 -21.49 -6.20
C HIS A 96 -11.87 -21.05 -4.80
N GLY A 97 -12.91 -20.21 -4.67
CA GLY A 97 -13.47 -19.78 -3.39
C GLY A 97 -12.77 -18.58 -2.72
N TRP A 98 -11.83 -17.93 -3.41
CA TRP A 98 -11.25 -16.66 -2.94
C TRP A 98 -12.31 -15.55 -2.92
N GLN A 99 -12.23 -14.67 -1.93
CA GLN A 99 -13.08 -13.49 -1.81
C GLN A 99 -12.24 -12.25 -1.51
N PRO A 100 -12.53 -11.10 -2.14
CA PRO A 100 -11.89 -9.85 -1.78
C PRO A 100 -12.39 -9.35 -0.42
N ASP A 101 -11.51 -8.72 0.34
CA ASP A 101 -11.84 -7.93 1.53
C ASP A 101 -12.21 -6.51 1.06
N GLY A 102 -13.44 -6.37 0.58
CA GLY A 102 -14.00 -5.11 0.07
C GLY A 102 -14.01 -4.98 -1.46
N GLU A 103 -14.23 -3.75 -1.93
CA GLU A 103 -14.27 -3.43 -3.36
C GLU A 103 -12.86 -3.16 -3.91
N ARG A 104 -12.72 -3.22 -5.24
CA ARG A 104 -11.48 -2.85 -5.94
C ARG A 104 -11.14 -1.38 -5.67
N PHE A 105 -9.87 -1.08 -5.45
CA PHE A 105 -9.37 0.28 -5.26
C PHE A 105 -8.12 0.54 -6.12
N GLU A 106 -7.66 1.79 -6.18
CA GLU A 106 -6.47 2.20 -6.94
C GLU A 106 -5.29 2.48 -6.01
N ILE A 107 -4.11 2.05 -6.44
CA ILE A 107 -2.81 2.46 -5.92
C ILE A 107 -2.03 3.19 -7.04
N PRO A 108 -0.90 3.85 -6.74
CA PRO A 108 -0.12 4.56 -7.76
C PRO A 108 0.21 3.73 -9.01
N ASN A 109 0.56 2.46 -8.85
CA ASN A 109 0.86 1.53 -9.93
C ASN A 109 -0.37 1.08 -10.73
N GLY A 110 -1.54 0.95 -10.09
CA GLY A 110 -2.67 0.31 -10.75
C GLY A 110 -3.83 -0.07 -9.84
N PRO A 111 -4.81 -0.81 -10.40
CA PRO A 111 -5.91 -1.37 -9.64
C PRO A 111 -5.40 -2.45 -8.67
N CYS A 112 -6.05 -2.56 -7.53
CA CYS A 112 -5.67 -3.47 -6.45
C CYS A 112 -6.90 -4.09 -5.77
N TYR A 113 -6.72 -5.29 -5.22
CA TYR A 113 -7.62 -5.93 -4.27
C TYR A 113 -6.87 -6.29 -2.99
N LEU A 114 -7.56 -6.14 -1.87
CA LEU A 114 -7.19 -6.70 -0.58
C LEU A 114 -7.96 -8.00 -0.39
N PHE A 115 -7.39 -8.96 0.32
CA PHE A 115 -8.09 -10.15 0.81
C PHE A 115 -7.46 -10.62 2.12
N LYS A 116 -8.14 -11.57 2.76
CA LYS A 116 -7.67 -12.24 3.97
C LYS A 116 -7.50 -13.73 3.71
N ASP A 117 -6.43 -14.31 4.23
CA ASP A 117 -6.30 -15.75 4.33
C ASP A 117 -7.22 -16.31 5.43
N PRO A 118 -7.31 -17.65 5.61
CA PRO A 118 -8.15 -18.23 6.65
C PRO A 118 -7.81 -17.83 8.09
N SER A 119 -6.58 -17.34 8.33
CA SER A 119 -6.14 -16.84 9.65
C SER A 119 -6.41 -15.35 9.84
N GLY A 120 -6.92 -14.66 8.81
CA GLY A 120 -7.17 -13.22 8.83
C GLY A 120 -5.97 -12.37 8.44
N ASN A 121 -4.86 -12.96 7.97
CA ASN A 121 -3.72 -12.19 7.49
C ASN A 121 -4.11 -11.45 6.21
N GLN A 122 -3.83 -10.15 6.18
CA GLN A 122 -4.11 -9.32 5.01
C GLN A 122 -3.05 -9.54 3.94
N VAL A 123 -3.50 -9.74 2.70
CA VAL A 123 -2.68 -9.86 1.50
C VAL A 123 -3.30 -9.02 0.39
N ALA A 124 -2.47 -8.40 -0.47
CA ALA A 124 -2.94 -7.63 -1.60
C ALA A 124 -2.41 -8.18 -2.93
N ILE A 125 -3.22 -8.04 -3.98
CA ILE A 125 -2.82 -8.26 -5.37
C ILE A 125 -3.08 -6.98 -6.16
N PHE A 126 -2.18 -6.62 -7.06
CA PHE A 126 -2.36 -5.50 -7.99
C PHE A 126 -1.78 -5.86 -9.34
N GLN A 127 -2.13 -5.09 -10.37
CA GLN A 127 -1.48 -5.15 -11.67
C GLN A 127 -0.79 -3.82 -11.92
N ASP A 128 0.49 -3.84 -12.28
CA ASP A 128 1.21 -2.61 -12.61
C ASP A 128 0.85 -2.17 -14.04
N VAL A 129 -0.10 -1.24 -14.13
CA VAL A 129 -0.48 -0.60 -15.40
C VAL A 129 0.21 0.77 -15.57
N ARG A 130 1.06 1.17 -14.60
CA ARG A 130 1.79 2.45 -14.56
C ARG A 130 3.21 2.27 -13.99
N PRO A 131 4.08 1.44 -14.63
CA PRO A 131 5.35 1.00 -14.03
C PRO A 131 6.35 2.14 -13.76
N ARG A 132 6.30 3.21 -14.56
CA ARG A 132 7.23 4.35 -14.44
C ARG A 132 7.00 5.20 -13.18
N VAL A 133 5.86 5.07 -12.49
CA VAL A 133 5.51 5.91 -11.34
C VAL A 133 6.42 5.65 -10.13
N LEU A 134 6.86 4.41 -9.92
CA LEU A 134 7.78 4.10 -8.82
C LEU A 134 9.25 4.32 -9.19
N GLU A 135 9.62 4.10 -10.45
CA GLU A 135 11.01 4.23 -10.94
C GLU A 135 11.47 5.69 -11.03
N SER A 136 10.58 6.60 -11.43
CA SER A 136 10.92 8.02 -11.54
C SER A 136 10.96 8.74 -10.19
N GLY A 137 10.61 8.04 -9.10
CA GLY A 137 9.98 8.66 -7.94
C GLY A 137 8.68 9.34 -8.38
N PHE A 138 7.81 9.72 -7.47
CA PHE A 138 6.83 10.76 -7.81
C PHE A 138 7.61 12.08 -8.01
N ARG A 139 8.34 12.21 -9.12
CA ARG A 139 8.64 13.53 -9.66
C ARG A 139 7.28 14.15 -9.90
N GLU A 140 7.10 15.38 -9.41
CA GLU A 140 5.94 16.26 -9.60
C GLU A 140 5.59 16.40 -11.09
N THR A 141 5.14 15.32 -11.69
CA THR A 141 4.21 15.38 -12.78
C THR A 141 2.90 15.68 -12.07
N GLY A 142 2.16 16.67 -12.53
CA GLY A 142 0.83 17.02 -12.02
C GLY A 142 -0.21 15.88 -12.15
N LEU A 143 0.21 14.61 -12.16
CA LEU A 143 -0.59 13.44 -11.90
C LEU A 143 -1.09 13.52 -10.46
N THR A 144 -2.24 14.16 -10.31
CA THR A 144 -3.15 13.92 -9.22
C THR A 144 -3.43 12.42 -9.17
N ILE A 145 -2.78 11.68 -8.27
CA ILE A 145 -3.14 10.29 -7.99
C ILE A 145 -4.42 10.32 -7.17
N ILE A 146 -5.55 10.29 -7.88
CA ILE A 146 -6.85 10.18 -7.26
C ILE A 146 -6.99 8.74 -6.75
N PHE A 147 -6.95 8.55 -5.43
CA PHE A 147 -7.48 7.34 -4.80
C PHE A 147 -8.99 7.29 -5.07
N ARG A 148 -9.40 6.71 -6.21
CA ARG A 148 -10.82 6.51 -6.52
C ARG A 148 -11.36 5.36 -5.68
N CYS A 149 -12.00 5.70 -4.58
CA CYS A 149 -12.89 4.79 -3.86
C CYS A 149 -14.24 4.75 -4.60
N ALA A 150 -14.69 3.58 -5.07
CA ALA A 150 -15.83 3.42 -5.98
C ALA A 150 -17.23 3.71 -5.39
N ARG A 151 -17.32 4.27 -4.17
CA ARG A 151 -18.58 4.71 -3.56
C ARG A 151 -18.53 6.13 -3.00
N LEU A 152 -18.36 7.10 -3.88
CA LEU A 152 -18.90 8.44 -3.73
C LEU A 152 -19.40 8.96 -5.09
N PRO A 153 -20.44 9.81 -5.14
CA PRO A 153 -20.89 10.38 -6.40
C PRO A 153 -19.73 11.14 -7.03
N THR A 154 -19.67 11.09 -8.36
CA THR A 154 -18.59 11.61 -9.20
C THR A 154 -18.24 13.05 -8.85
N TYR A 155 -17.22 13.26 -8.01
CA TYR A 155 -16.53 14.54 -7.88
C TYR A 155 -15.08 14.33 -8.29
N SER A 156 -14.75 14.76 -9.50
CA SER A 156 -13.38 15.08 -9.88
C SER A 156 -12.99 16.35 -9.12
N LEU A 157 -12.35 16.21 -7.96
CA LEU A 157 -11.71 17.35 -7.30
C LEU A 157 -10.25 17.41 -7.76
N LEU A 158 -9.92 18.45 -8.53
CA LEU A 158 -8.56 18.98 -8.55
C LEU A 158 -8.31 19.53 -7.15
N VAL A 159 -7.48 18.85 -6.38
CA VAL A 159 -7.02 19.37 -5.08
C VAL A 159 -5.79 20.22 -5.38
N ASP A 160 -5.99 21.53 -5.43
CA ASP A 160 -4.87 22.47 -5.26
C ASP A 160 -4.40 22.37 -3.81
N LEU A 161 -3.22 21.79 -3.62
CA LEU A 161 -2.60 21.57 -2.30
C LEU A 161 -1.93 22.83 -1.75
N SER A 162 -2.09 23.99 -2.39
CA SER A 162 -1.51 25.25 -1.92
C SER A 162 -2.25 25.92 -0.75
N SER A 163 -3.49 25.51 -0.43
CA SER A 163 -4.27 26.13 0.66
C SER A 163 -4.53 25.18 1.83
N GLN A 164 -3.88 25.46 2.96
CA GLN A 164 -3.92 24.65 4.19
C GLN A 164 -5.23 24.77 5.01
N GLU A 165 -6.22 25.57 4.60
CA GLU A 165 -7.36 25.91 5.48
C GLU A 165 -8.62 25.02 5.36
N ILE A 166 -8.73 24.13 4.37
CA ILE A 166 -9.99 23.37 4.11
C ILE A 166 -9.93 21.90 4.60
N LEU A 167 -8.77 21.45 5.07
CA LEU A 167 -8.50 20.05 5.46
C LEU A 167 -9.30 19.49 6.66
N PRO A 168 -9.59 20.24 7.76
CA PRO A 168 -10.12 19.62 8.98
C PRO A 168 -11.55 19.06 8.87
N LYS A 169 -12.43 19.68 8.07
CA LYS A 169 -13.86 19.31 8.01
C LYS A 169 -14.17 18.15 7.05
N ARG A 170 -13.24 17.74 6.19
CA ARG A 170 -13.42 16.61 5.23
C ARG A 170 -12.70 15.32 5.63
N LEU A 171 -11.86 15.38 6.67
CA LEU A 171 -11.10 14.25 7.22
C LEU A 171 -11.96 13.16 7.90
N SER A 172 -13.22 13.45 8.25
CA SER A 172 -14.12 12.43 8.82
C SER A 172 -14.59 11.40 7.79
N PHE A 173 -14.63 11.74 6.50
CA PHE A 173 -15.29 10.92 5.49
C PHE A 173 -14.38 9.85 4.85
N LEU A 174 -13.07 10.09 4.81
CA LEU A 174 -12.07 9.15 4.28
C LEU A 174 -11.51 8.18 5.33
N ARG A 175 -11.90 8.36 6.59
CA ARG A 175 -11.41 7.61 7.76
C ARG A 175 -11.83 6.13 7.77
N ASP A 176 -12.91 5.79 7.07
CA ASP A 176 -13.59 4.49 7.28
C ASP A 176 -13.39 3.47 6.14
N ARG A 177 -12.65 3.77 5.06
CA ARG A 177 -12.65 2.89 3.85
C ARG A 177 -11.32 2.48 3.25
N ILE A 178 -10.22 2.99 3.78
CA ILE A 178 -8.88 2.43 3.57
C ILE A 178 -8.31 2.28 4.98
N VAL A 179 -8.60 1.17 5.65
CA VAL A 179 -8.11 0.77 6.98
C VAL A 179 -7.29 1.87 7.70
N PHE A 180 -7.98 2.87 8.24
CA PHE A 180 -7.51 3.78 9.29
C PHE A 180 -8.27 3.46 10.58
N GLU A 181 -8.44 2.17 10.86
CA GLU A 181 -8.95 1.70 12.14
C GLU A 181 -7.90 2.04 13.21
N HIS A 182 -8.26 3.00 14.08
CA HIS A 182 -7.57 3.47 15.31
C HIS A 182 -6.75 4.76 15.24
N LEU A 183 -7.10 5.74 14.40
CA LEU A 183 -6.85 7.14 14.78
C LEU A 183 -8.01 7.62 15.65
N HIS A 184 -7.86 7.56 16.98
CA HIS A 184 -8.70 8.37 17.87
C HIS A 184 -8.24 9.83 17.75
N PRO A 185 -9.15 10.79 17.53
CA PRO A 185 -8.78 12.20 17.59
C PRO A 185 -8.40 12.55 19.03
N ARG A 186 -7.11 12.81 19.30
CA ARG A 186 -6.74 13.68 20.42
C ARG A 186 -7.03 15.11 19.99
N ARG A 187 -7.79 15.86 20.79
CA ARG A 187 -7.96 17.29 20.57
C ARG A 187 -6.61 17.97 20.85
N LEU A 188 -6.16 18.81 19.94
CA LEU A 188 -5.20 19.86 20.29
C LEU A 188 -5.98 20.88 21.14
N GLY A 189 -5.66 20.96 22.43
CA GLY A 189 -6.30 21.87 23.37
C GLY A 189 -6.21 21.49 24.85
N ASP A 190 -5.86 20.25 25.20
CA ASP A 190 -5.55 19.90 26.59
C ASP A 190 -4.05 20.22 26.83
N GLU A 191 -3.75 21.48 27.10
CA GLU A 191 -2.56 21.82 27.87
C GLU A 191 -2.82 21.47 29.34
N ASP A 192 -1.83 20.90 30.01
CA ASP A 192 -1.83 20.65 31.44
C ASP A 192 -1.96 21.97 32.23
N VAL A 193 -3.20 22.43 32.51
CA VAL A 193 -3.72 23.02 33.76
C VAL A 193 -5.25 22.93 33.78
#